data_AF-A0A392PZ07-F1
#
_entry.id   AF-A0A392PZ07-F1
#
_cell.length_a   1.000
_cell.length_b   1.000
_cell.length_c   1.000
_cell.angle_alpha   90.00
_cell.angle_beta   90.00
_cell.angle_gamma   90.00
#
_symmetry.space_group_name_H-M   'P 1'
#
loop_
_entity.id
_entity.type
_entity.pdbx_description
1 polymer ?
#
loop_
_entity_poly.entity_id
_entity_poly.type
_entity_poly.pdbx_seq_one_letter_code
_entity_poly.pdbx_strand_id
1 'polypeptide(L)'
;MWLPCACSLAKTVNEGKAISMNDIHSHWKRLKFDAAHLCKEENADLSLLPEMEALQEMFKSADHDMKVHLKERLRQFVYPETTMMCPPPSQVKTK
;
A
#
# COMPACT_ATOMS: atom_id res chain seq x y z
N MET A 1 -29.86 7.21 -4.21
CA MET A 1 -29.45 5.97 -4.90
C MET A 1 -27.94 5.85 -4.76
N TRP A 2 -27.44 4.70 -4.34
CA TRP A 2 -26.02 4.47 -4.03
C TRP A 2 -25.20 4.53 -5.33
N LEU A 3 -23.85 4.50 -5.25
CA LEU A 3 -22.94 4.55 -6.41
C LEU A 3 -23.45 3.78 -7.64
N PRO A 4 -23.09 4.19 -8.89
CA PRO A 4 -23.41 3.40 -10.07
C PRO A 4 -23.07 1.94 -9.82
N CYS A 5 -23.95 1.02 -10.23
CA CYS A 5 -23.70 -0.39 -9.99
C CYS A 5 -22.36 -0.80 -10.61
N ALA A 6 -21.70 -1.80 -10.04
CA ALA A 6 -20.39 -2.25 -10.50
C ALA A 6 -20.36 -2.56 -12.02
N CYS A 7 -21.48 -3.01 -12.58
CA CYS A 7 -21.62 -3.26 -14.02
C CYS A 7 -21.51 -1.97 -14.87
N SER A 8 -22.12 -0.87 -14.42
CA SER A 8 -22.01 0.44 -15.08
C SER A 8 -20.58 0.99 -15.01
N LEU A 9 -19.90 0.80 -13.88
CA LEU A 9 -18.50 1.20 -13.70
C LEU A 9 -17.57 0.38 -14.60
N ALA A 10 -17.75 -0.95 -14.64
CA ALA A 10 -16.97 -1.83 -15.50
C ALA A 10 -17.11 -1.43 -16.98
N LYS A 11 -18.33 -1.06 -17.40
CA LYS A 11 -18.57 -0.56 -18.76
C LYS A 11 -17.81 0.73 -19.04
N THR A 12 -17.81 1.70 -18.12
CA THR A 12 -17.05 2.95 -18.30
C THR A 12 -15.54 2.71 -18.40
N VAL A 13 -15.00 1.79 -17.60
CA VAL A 13 -13.58 1.41 -17.65
C VAL A 13 -13.23 0.71 -18.96
N ASN A 14 -14.06 -0.24 -19.39
CA ASN A 14 -13.87 -0.96 -20.65
C ASN A 14 -13.96 -0.05 -21.88
N GLU A 15 -14.76 1.02 -21.80
CA GLU A 15 -14.86 2.04 -22.84
C GLU A 15 -13.73 3.09 -22.76
N GLY A 16 -12.81 2.97 -21.79
CA GLY A 16 -11.72 3.93 -21.57
C GLY A 16 -12.19 5.32 -21.16
N LYS A 17 -13.42 5.44 -20.65
CA LYS A 17 -14.04 6.72 -20.28
C LYS A 17 -13.80 7.04 -18.81
N ALA A 18 -13.50 8.29 -18.53
CA ALA A 18 -13.51 8.80 -17.18
C ALA A 18 -14.93 8.80 -16.60
N ILE A 19 -15.05 8.50 -15.30
CA ILE A 19 -16.33 8.60 -14.59
C ILE A 19 -16.69 10.08 -14.49
N SER A 20 -17.85 10.46 -15.03
CA SER A 20 -18.33 11.83 -14.91
C SER A 20 -18.67 12.14 -13.47
N MET A 21 -18.19 13.29 -12.98
CA MET A 21 -18.53 13.81 -11.65
C MET A 21 -20.05 13.96 -11.47
N ASN A 22 -20.79 14.15 -12.56
CA ASN A 22 -22.26 14.26 -12.53
C ASN A 22 -22.95 12.93 -12.21
N ASP A 23 -22.32 11.80 -12.55
CA ASP A 23 -22.84 10.45 -12.30
C ASP A 23 -22.58 9.97 -10.86
N ILE A 24 -21.74 10.71 -10.12
CA ILE A 24 -21.42 10.45 -8.72
C ILE A 24 -22.48 11.08 -7.82
N HIS A 25 -23.05 10.28 -6.90
CA HIS A 25 -24.06 10.76 -5.95
C HIS A 25 -23.54 11.91 -5.08
N SER A 26 -24.40 12.87 -4.75
CA SER A 26 -24.05 14.07 -3.96
C SER A 26 -23.38 13.79 -2.61
N HIS A 27 -23.71 12.65 -2.00
CA HIS A 27 -23.05 12.15 -0.78
C HIS A 27 -21.53 11.96 -0.97
N TRP A 28 -21.10 11.46 -2.13
CA TRP A 28 -19.68 11.29 -2.46
C TRP A 28 -19.05 12.57 -2.99
N LYS A 29 -19.83 13.50 -3.57
CA LYS A 29 -19.37 14.87 -3.86
C LYS A 29 -19.02 15.67 -2.59
N ARG A 30 -19.56 15.26 -1.43
CA ARG A 30 -19.25 15.84 -0.11
C ARG A 30 -17.98 15.32 0.53
N LEU A 31 -17.33 14.28 -0.04
CA LEU A 31 -15.95 13.93 0.32
C LEU A 31 -15.03 15.02 -0.20
N LYS A 32 -14.92 16.10 0.57
CA LYS A 32 -13.81 17.02 0.44
C LYS A 32 -12.62 16.32 1.05
N PHE A 33 -11.70 15.88 0.21
CA PHE A 33 -10.32 15.75 0.67
C PHE A 33 -9.85 17.17 0.91
N ASP A 34 -9.83 17.60 2.17
CA ASP A 34 -9.11 18.82 2.50
C ASP A 34 -7.66 18.54 2.14
N ALA A 35 -7.24 19.00 0.95
CA ALA A 35 -5.85 18.96 0.53
C ALA A 35 -4.97 19.71 1.54
N ALA A 36 -5.56 20.60 2.36
CA ALA A 36 -4.90 21.18 3.52
C ALA A 36 -4.42 20.15 4.57
N HIS A 37 -4.94 18.92 4.58
CA HIS A 37 -4.44 17.82 5.41
C HIS A 37 -3.47 16.90 4.66
N LEU A 38 -3.54 16.85 3.32
CA LEU A 38 -2.63 16.08 2.47
C LEU A 38 -1.33 16.84 2.14
N CYS A 39 -1.38 18.17 2.11
CA CYS A 39 -0.24 19.05 1.82
C CYS A 39 0.47 19.56 3.08
N LYS A 40 -0.03 19.26 4.29
CA LYS A 40 0.66 19.63 5.54
C LYS A 40 1.80 18.67 5.90
N GLU A 41 1.87 17.51 5.25
CA GLU A 41 2.96 16.54 5.41
C GLU A 41 4.01 16.63 4.31
N GLU A 42 3.94 17.60 3.40
CA GLU A 42 4.89 17.72 2.29
C GLU A 42 6.29 18.19 2.74
N ASN A 43 6.45 18.58 4.01
CA ASN A 43 7.71 19.12 4.55
C ASN A 43 8.14 18.50 5.88
N ALA A 44 7.50 17.41 6.32
CA ALA A 44 8.16 16.58 7.33
C ALA A 44 9.31 15.88 6.60
N ASP A 45 10.54 16.09 7.05
CA ASP A 45 11.68 15.31 6.58
C ASP A 45 11.43 13.85 7.01
N LEU A 46 10.79 13.08 6.15
CA LEU A 46 10.49 11.65 6.34
C LEU A 46 11.77 10.83 6.11
N SER A 47 12.83 11.21 6.81
CA SER A 47 14.08 10.48 6.83
C SER A 47 13.92 9.23 7.69
N LEU A 48 14.22 8.06 7.10
CA LEU A 48 14.29 6.79 7.83
C LEU A 48 15.65 6.56 8.49
N LEU A 49 16.61 7.47 8.31
CA LEU A 49 17.97 7.30 8.81
C LEU A 49 18.04 7.11 10.34
N PRO A 50 17.35 7.93 11.16
CA PRO A 50 17.40 7.78 12.63
C PRO A 50 16.91 6.39 13.09
N GLU A 51 15.84 5.90 12.48
CA GLU A 51 15.28 4.58 12.80
C GLU A 51 16.20 3.45 12.35
N MET A 52 16.85 3.58 11.19
CA MET A 52 17.82 2.59 10.71
C MET A 52 19.07 2.53 11.60
N GLU A 53 19.56 3.67 12.07
CA GLU A 53 20.69 3.74 13.00
C GLU A 53 20.33 3.09 14.35
N ALA A 54 19.16 3.41 14.91
CA ALA A 54 18.68 2.81 16.15
C ALA A 54 18.51 1.28 16.02
N LEU A 55 17.96 0.82 14.88
CA LEU A 55 17.84 -0.60 14.58
C LEU A 55 19.22 -1.28 14.52
N GLN A 56 20.22 -0.62 13.94
CA GLN A 56 21.57 -1.16 13.83
C GLN A 56 22.25 -1.28 15.21
N GLU A 57 22.10 -0.30 16.10
CA GLU A 57 22.62 -0.38 17.47
C GLU A 57 21.92 -1.45 18.31
N MET A 58 20.59 -1.56 18.18
CA MET A 58 19.83 -2.65 18.79
C MET A 58 20.30 -4.01 18.25
N PHE A 59 20.54 -4.12 16.94
CA PHE A 59 21.04 -5.36 16.34
C PHE A 59 22.43 -5.73 16.85
N LYS A 60 23.35 -4.78 17.04
CA LYS A 60 24.71 -5.08 17.56
C LYS A 60 24.66 -5.65 18.97
N SER A 61 23.84 -5.06 19.84
CA SER A 61 23.72 -5.40 21.27
C SER A 61 22.85 -6.63 21.58
N ALA A 62 21.98 -7.04 20.64
CA ALA A 62 21.11 -8.19 20.77
C ALA A 62 21.86 -9.55 20.81
N ASP A 63 21.25 -10.54 21.46
CA ASP A 63 21.65 -11.95 21.39
C ASP A 63 21.37 -12.56 20.00
N HIS A 64 21.82 -13.81 19.79
CA HIS A 64 21.71 -14.47 18.49
C HIS A 64 20.25 -14.69 18.05
N ASP A 65 19.37 -15.10 18.96
CA ASP A 65 17.98 -15.40 18.63
C ASP A 65 17.24 -14.11 18.27
N MET A 66 17.47 -13.04 19.04
CA MET A 66 16.92 -11.73 18.75
C MET A 66 17.44 -11.16 17.43
N LYS A 67 18.72 -11.37 17.10
CA LYS A 67 19.29 -10.98 15.79
C LYS A 67 18.59 -11.70 14.63
N VAL A 68 18.36 -13.00 14.75
CA VAL A 68 17.62 -13.78 13.74
C VAL A 68 16.21 -13.23 13.57
N HIS A 69 15.51 -12.98 14.68
CA HIS A 69 14.15 -12.44 14.65
C HIS A 69 14.06 -11.05 14.02
N LEU A 70 14.96 -10.12 14.40
CA LEU A 70 15.03 -8.77 13.83
C LEU A 70 15.31 -8.80 12.32
N LYS A 71 16.24 -9.65 11.89
CA LYS A 71 16.59 -9.82 10.48
C LYS A 71 15.39 -10.31 9.67
N GLU A 72 14.64 -11.27 10.19
CA GLU A 72 13.44 -11.79 9.53
C GLU A 72 12.37 -10.71 9.41
N ARG A 73 12.04 -9.98 10.49
CA ARG A 73 11.04 -8.90 10.44
C ARG A 73 11.42 -7.79 9.46
N LEU A 74 12.69 -7.37 9.45
CA LEU A 74 13.15 -6.37 8.50
C LEU A 74 13.02 -6.87 7.06
N ARG A 75 13.35 -8.14 6.81
CA ARG A 75 13.21 -8.75 5.48
C ARG A 75 11.77 -8.75 5.00
N GLN A 76 10.81 -9.08 5.86
CA GLN A 76 9.38 -9.06 5.52
C GLN A 76 8.90 -7.65 5.17
N PHE A 77 9.44 -6.63 5.84
CA PHE A 77 9.11 -5.23 5.56
C PHE A 77 9.71 -4.72 4.24
N VAL A 78 11.00 -5.01 4.00
CA VAL A 78 11.73 -4.52 2.82
C VAL A 78 11.41 -5.32 1.55
N TYR A 79 11.10 -6.61 1.71
CA TYR A 79 10.84 -7.53 0.61
C TYR A 79 9.49 -8.23 0.79
N PRO A 80 8.37 -7.49 0.77
CA PRO A 80 7.05 -8.06 0.97
C PRO A 80 6.77 -9.16 -0.06
N GLU A 81 7.25 -9.02 -1.31
CA GLU A 81 7.10 -10.04 -2.36
C GLU A 81 7.79 -11.38 -2.05
N THR A 82 8.81 -11.39 -1.18
CA THR A 82 9.49 -12.63 -0.77
C THR A 82 8.78 -13.35 0.39
N THR A 83 7.81 -12.68 1.02
CA THR A 83 6.99 -13.18 2.13
C THR A 83 5.51 -13.27 1.75
N MET A 84 5.09 -12.55 0.72
CA MET A 84 3.77 -12.65 0.14
C MET A 84 3.63 -14.03 -0.47
N MET A 85 2.59 -14.72 -0.04
CA MET A 85 2.10 -15.95 -0.66
C MET A 85 1.46 -15.58 -2.01
N CYS A 86 2.25 -15.01 -2.92
CA CYS A 86 1.85 -14.82 -4.30
C CYS A 86 1.74 -16.22 -4.89
N PRO A 87 0.56 -16.62 -5.42
CA PRO A 87 0.45 -17.89 -6.11
C PRO A 87 1.47 -17.89 -7.26
N PRO A 88 2.16 -19.03 -7.50
CA PRO A 88 3.10 -19.12 -8.61
C PRO A 88 2.41 -18.69 -9.92
N PRO A 89 3.11 -17.99 -10.82
CA PRO A 89 2.52 -17.48 -12.05
C PRO A 89 2.05 -18.63 -12.96
N SER A 90 0.80 -19.04 -12.76
CA SER A 90 0.00 -20.01 -13.54
C SER A 90 0.51 -21.45 -13.63
N GLN A 91 -0.44 -22.36 -13.84
CA GLN A 91 -0.33 -23.80 -13.71
C GLN A 91 0.74 -24.42 -14.63
N VAL A 92 1.68 -25.16 -14.05
CA VAL A 92 2.49 -26.13 -14.79
C VAL A 92 1.52 -27.16 -15.37
N LYS A 93 1.39 -27.21 -16.70
CA LYS A 93 0.72 -28.33 -17.36
C LYS A 93 1.57 -29.58 -17.16
N THR A 94 1.25 -30.36 -16.13
CA THR A 94 1.75 -31.73 -16.02
C THR A 94 1.07 -32.56 -17.10
N LYS A 95 1.92 -33.25 -17.87
CA LYS A 95 1.56 -34.09 -19.01
C LYS A 95 0.96 -35.42 -18.56
#